data_AF-A0A5P9XS80-F1
#
_entry.id   AF-A0A5P9XS80-F1
#
_cell.length_a   1.000
_cell.length_b   1.000
_cell.length_c   1.000
_cell.angle_alpha   90.00
_cell.angle_beta   90.00
_cell.angle_gamma   90.00
#
_symmetry.space_group_name_H-M   'P 1'
#
loop_
_entity.id
_entity.type
_entity.pdbx_description
1 polymer ?
#
loop_
_entity_poly.entity_id
_entity_poly.type
_entity_poly.pdbx_seq_one_letter_code
_entity_poly.pdbx_strand_id
1 'polypeptide(L)'
;MSFQRLVTLRLSEWITYFLAAVPPRSRRSFLELLCGCLISPDGWVTRALSHILLRCHWSTYYKPLERESLRTQVLAIAQVRWLLSALPPLPIVELIIDDTLVLRHSNKAPGATIHFDHSHKHNRPRYVLAQNWVGLALTLRSRSGKALSFPIRLRLVPRTGNTHKLKIAGALLRAFIPHIPVPVRLLTDAWFMRRRLLLPLLRQRGQFIGQVRQDTALYRQPPPKPAKAQRGRPRKYGDKLTPETLTSLPTEILTLFVYGKWQKVRLQSIVVQARFLNGHPVRAVWSALYDAKHHRWSPTRLYLASETDLTAPEVVTLYGNRWQIEPLFHNLKRWWGINNLWQQRRAVLERWMQIRCIAWSMVQLLAETVTEDFPMTAIAPWRIATPVTAGLMAQWLHLHFLRVPFWTGYDPKSGKFQCPNPDFWADTDEPPRKKAA
;
A
#
# COMPACT_ATOMS: atom_id res chain seq x y z
N MET A 1 -7.51 -25.98 17.39
CA MET A 1 -6.24 -26.17 16.64
C MET A 1 -5.20 -25.28 17.31
N SER A 2 -3.95 -25.73 17.56
CA SER A 2 -2.97 -24.83 18.19
C SER A 2 -2.64 -23.63 17.30
N PHE A 3 -2.28 -22.49 17.90
CA PHE A 3 -1.92 -21.27 17.18
C PHE A 3 -0.86 -21.52 16.09
N GLN A 4 0.19 -22.27 16.42
CA GLN A 4 1.24 -22.68 15.48
C GLN A 4 0.70 -23.50 14.31
N ARG A 5 -0.22 -24.44 14.54
CA ARG A 5 -0.86 -25.21 13.47
C ARG A 5 -1.71 -24.31 12.56
N LEU A 6 -2.36 -23.29 13.12
CA LEU A 6 -3.09 -22.28 12.33
C LEU A 6 -2.17 -21.45 11.45
N VAL A 7 -1.07 -20.93 12.00
CA VAL A 7 -0.11 -20.15 11.21
C VAL A 7 0.57 -21.00 10.14
N THR A 8 1.02 -22.21 10.46
CA THR A 8 1.64 -23.13 9.49
C THR A 8 0.68 -23.52 8.37
N LEU A 9 -0.59 -23.77 8.67
CA LEU A 9 -1.63 -24.04 7.66
C LEU A 9 -1.78 -22.85 6.71
N ARG A 10 -1.95 -21.63 7.25
CA ARG A 10 -2.11 -20.42 6.43
C ARG A 10 -0.88 -20.13 5.57
N LEU A 11 0.32 -20.24 6.14
CA LEU A 11 1.56 -20.08 5.38
C LEU A 11 1.69 -21.13 4.26
N SER A 12 1.29 -22.38 4.52
CA SER A 12 1.29 -23.45 3.50
C SER A 12 0.40 -23.09 2.31
N GLU A 13 -0.85 -22.69 2.59
CA GLU A 13 -1.83 -22.27 1.58
C GLU A 13 -1.33 -21.08 0.76
N TRP A 14 -0.88 -20.02 1.44
CA TRP A 14 -0.54 -18.77 0.78
C TRP A 14 0.77 -18.85 0.02
N ILE A 15 1.80 -19.49 0.58
CA ILE A 15 3.07 -19.65 -0.12
C ILE A 15 2.88 -20.56 -1.34
N THR A 16 2.09 -21.64 -1.24
CA THR A 16 1.71 -22.47 -2.40
C THR A 16 1.08 -21.62 -3.50
N TYR A 17 0.15 -20.73 -3.14
CA TYR A 17 -0.47 -19.81 -4.09
C TYR A 17 0.56 -18.92 -4.82
N PHE A 18 1.52 -18.33 -4.10
CA PHE A 18 2.55 -17.50 -4.73
C PHE A 18 3.57 -18.29 -5.56
N LEU A 19 3.84 -19.55 -5.21
CA LEU A 19 4.74 -20.41 -6.00
C LEU A 19 4.20 -20.71 -7.40
N ALA A 20 2.87 -20.70 -7.59
CA ALA A 20 2.25 -20.81 -8.91
C ALA A 20 2.62 -19.62 -9.82
N ALA A 21 2.86 -18.43 -9.26
CA ALA A 21 3.27 -17.23 -9.99
C ALA A 21 4.78 -17.17 -10.30
N VAL A 22 5.55 -18.17 -9.84
CA VAL A 22 7.02 -18.22 -9.95
C VAL A 22 7.45 -19.31 -10.94
N PRO A 23 8.42 -19.04 -11.84
CA PRO A 23 8.93 -20.05 -12.75
C PRO A 23 9.48 -21.28 -12.00
N PRO A 24 9.23 -22.51 -12.48
CA PRO A 24 9.60 -23.75 -11.77
C PRO A 24 11.05 -23.76 -11.25
N ARG A 25 12.01 -23.31 -12.07
CA ARG A 25 13.45 -23.26 -11.73
C ARG A 25 13.78 -22.29 -10.58
N SER A 26 12.92 -21.32 -10.28
CA SER A 26 13.12 -20.31 -9.24
C SER A 26 12.29 -20.54 -7.98
N ARG A 27 11.36 -21.51 -7.98
CA ARG A 27 10.40 -21.75 -6.88
C ARG A 27 11.07 -22.01 -5.54
N ARG A 28 12.07 -22.90 -5.49
CA ARG A 28 12.81 -23.20 -4.24
C ARG A 28 13.53 -21.98 -3.68
N SER A 29 14.29 -21.26 -4.51
CA SER A 29 14.99 -20.06 -4.06
C SER A 29 14.03 -18.94 -3.67
N PHE A 30 12.91 -18.77 -4.38
CA PHE A 30 11.87 -17.81 -4.03
C PHE A 30 11.21 -18.16 -2.69
N LEU A 31 10.89 -19.43 -2.46
CA LEU A 31 10.34 -19.93 -1.20
C LEU A 31 11.22 -19.52 -0.02
N GLU A 32 12.50 -19.89 -0.07
CA GLU A 32 13.45 -19.59 1.00
C GLU A 32 13.67 -18.07 1.17
N LEU A 33 13.71 -17.29 0.08
CA LEU A 33 13.77 -15.83 0.14
C LEU A 33 12.52 -15.20 0.78
N LEU A 34 11.33 -15.74 0.48
CA LEU A 34 10.07 -15.27 1.02
C LEU A 34 9.95 -15.63 2.51
N CYS A 35 10.25 -16.87 2.89
CA CYS A 35 10.26 -17.30 4.28
C CYS A 35 11.30 -16.54 5.11
N GLY A 36 12.51 -16.36 4.59
CA GLY A 36 13.53 -15.52 5.20
C GLY A 36 13.06 -14.06 5.36
N CYS A 37 12.29 -13.52 4.40
CA CYS A 37 11.65 -12.21 4.53
C CYS A 37 10.58 -12.15 5.63
N LEU A 38 9.78 -13.22 5.81
CA LEU A 38 8.71 -13.26 6.82
C LEU A 38 9.27 -13.16 8.24
N ILE A 39 10.45 -13.76 8.47
CA ILE A 39 11.08 -13.86 9.79
C ILE A 39 12.20 -12.84 10.01
N SER A 40 12.60 -12.08 8.97
CA SER A 40 13.66 -11.07 9.03
C SER A 40 13.14 -9.68 8.66
N PRO A 41 12.96 -8.76 9.62
CA PRO A 41 12.55 -7.39 9.34
C PRO A 41 13.64 -6.53 8.70
N ASP A 42 14.91 -6.96 8.75
CA ASP A 42 16.10 -6.11 8.54
C ASP A 42 16.28 -5.53 7.14
N GLY A 43 15.64 -6.07 6.10
CA GLY A 43 15.78 -5.53 4.74
C GLY A 43 16.87 -6.17 3.88
N TRP A 44 17.91 -6.76 4.45
CA TRP A 44 19.03 -7.35 3.70
C TRP A 44 18.68 -8.75 3.20
N VAL A 45 19.12 -9.08 1.99
CA VAL A 45 18.95 -10.46 1.44
C VAL A 45 19.75 -11.45 2.28
N THR A 46 21.01 -11.14 2.60
CA THR A 46 21.86 -12.01 3.44
C THR A 46 21.29 -12.25 4.83
N ARG A 47 20.71 -11.20 5.46
CA ARG A 47 20.02 -11.36 6.76
C ARG A 47 18.79 -12.25 6.63
N ALA A 48 17.96 -12.07 5.61
CA ALA A 48 16.84 -12.97 5.38
C ALA A 48 17.28 -14.44 5.24
N LEU A 49 18.38 -14.68 4.53
CA LEU A 49 18.93 -16.03 4.34
C LEU A 49 19.59 -16.58 5.61
N SER A 50 20.23 -15.77 6.46
CA SER A 50 20.90 -16.23 7.68
C SER A 50 19.93 -16.72 8.75
N HIS A 51 18.66 -16.32 8.69
CA HIS A 51 17.64 -16.72 9.66
C HIS A 51 17.01 -18.09 9.35
N ILE A 52 17.34 -18.72 8.22
CA ILE A 52 16.81 -20.03 7.82
C ILE A 52 17.95 -21.02 7.56
N LEU A 53 17.63 -22.32 7.52
CA LEU A 53 18.59 -23.33 7.02
C LEU A 53 18.48 -23.43 5.50
N LEU A 54 19.54 -22.99 4.83
CA LEU A 54 19.61 -22.91 3.37
C LEU A 54 19.86 -24.28 2.76
N ARG A 55 19.15 -24.59 1.68
CA ARG A 55 19.47 -25.75 0.84
C ARG A 55 20.74 -25.57 0.02
N CYS A 56 20.92 -24.36 -0.52
CA CYS A 56 21.92 -24.05 -1.52
C CYS A 56 22.94 -23.04 -0.99
N HIS A 57 24.09 -22.94 -1.65
CA HIS A 57 25.02 -21.84 -1.39
C HIS A 57 24.35 -20.48 -1.58
N TRP A 58 24.63 -19.53 -0.69
CA TRP A 58 23.95 -18.23 -0.57
C TRP A 58 23.89 -17.42 -1.88
N SER A 59 24.90 -17.55 -2.74
CA SER A 59 24.95 -16.88 -4.05
C SER A 59 23.84 -17.33 -5.00
N THR A 60 23.29 -18.52 -4.82
CA THR A 60 22.19 -19.06 -5.66
C THR A 60 20.93 -18.22 -5.54
N TYR A 61 20.65 -17.66 -4.37
CA TYR A 61 19.45 -16.86 -4.10
C TYR A 61 19.49 -15.47 -4.73
N TYR A 62 20.67 -14.98 -5.13
CA TYR A 62 20.79 -13.74 -5.89
C TYR A 62 20.41 -13.92 -7.36
N LYS A 63 20.59 -15.12 -7.93
CA LYS A 63 20.24 -15.42 -9.33
C LYS A 63 18.78 -15.07 -9.69
N PRO A 64 17.74 -15.48 -8.94
CA PRO A 64 16.36 -15.09 -9.26
C PRO A 64 16.07 -13.59 -9.07
N LEU A 65 16.86 -12.88 -8.25
CA LEU A 65 16.77 -11.42 -8.10
C LEU A 65 17.50 -10.69 -9.23
N GLU A 66 18.58 -11.24 -9.76
CA GLU A 66 19.37 -10.64 -10.84
C GLU A 66 18.79 -10.91 -12.22
N ARG A 67 18.27 -12.12 -12.43
CA ARG A 67 17.67 -12.56 -13.70
C ARG A 67 16.22 -12.10 -13.81
N GLU A 68 15.73 -11.95 -15.03
CA GLU A 68 14.33 -11.58 -15.30
C GLU A 68 13.32 -12.71 -15.09
N SER A 69 13.72 -13.80 -14.43
CA SER A 69 12.82 -14.91 -14.13
C SER A 69 11.71 -14.50 -13.15
N LEU A 70 12.00 -13.67 -12.14
CA LEU A 70 10.98 -13.15 -11.22
C LEU A 70 10.33 -11.88 -11.77
N ARG A 71 9.18 -12.04 -12.43
CA ARG A 71 8.39 -10.90 -12.95
C ARG A 71 7.60 -10.25 -11.82
N THR A 72 8.01 -9.06 -11.40
CA THR A 72 7.37 -8.34 -10.28
C THR A 72 5.89 -8.02 -10.52
N GLN A 73 5.51 -7.74 -11.76
CA GLN A 73 4.12 -7.47 -12.12
C GLN A 73 3.24 -8.70 -11.88
N VAL A 74 3.71 -9.89 -12.26
CA VAL A 74 2.96 -11.16 -12.07
C VAL A 74 2.78 -11.44 -10.58
N LEU A 75 3.85 -11.28 -9.80
CA LEU A 75 3.80 -11.43 -8.34
C LEU A 75 2.84 -10.43 -7.66
N ALA A 76 2.85 -9.16 -8.09
CA ALA A 76 1.98 -8.13 -7.55
C ALA A 76 0.49 -8.38 -7.93
N ILE A 77 0.22 -8.86 -9.15
CA ILE A 77 -1.15 -9.25 -9.56
C ILE A 77 -1.62 -10.45 -8.74
N ALA A 78 -0.75 -11.45 -8.53
CA ALA A 78 -1.05 -12.58 -7.67
C ALA A 78 -1.39 -12.11 -6.25
N GLN A 79 -0.63 -11.15 -5.71
CA GLN A 79 -0.87 -10.54 -4.40
C GLN A 79 -2.24 -9.85 -4.31
N VAL A 80 -2.63 -9.04 -5.31
CA VAL A 80 -3.95 -8.40 -5.34
C VAL A 80 -5.07 -9.46 -5.30
N ARG A 81 -4.99 -10.47 -6.17
CA ARG A 81 -5.99 -11.54 -6.23
C ARG A 81 -6.08 -12.34 -4.93
N TRP A 82 -4.94 -12.64 -4.32
CA TRP A 82 -4.87 -13.32 -3.03
C TRP A 82 -5.52 -12.50 -1.91
N LEU A 83 -5.19 -11.21 -1.80
CA LEU A 83 -5.78 -10.33 -0.80
C LEU A 83 -7.31 -10.22 -0.97
N LEU A 84 -7.79 -10.09 -2.20
CA LEU A 84 -9.23 -10.04 -2.50
C LEU A 84 -9.95 -11.36 -2.19
N SER A 85 -9.25 -12.50 -2.26
CA SER A 85 -9.81 -13.80 -1.89
C SER A 85 -9.77 -14.09 -0.38
N ALA A 86 -8.84 -13.47 0.34
CA ALA A 86 -8.57 -13.79 1.74
C ALA A 86 -9.34 -12.90 2.74
N LEU A 87 -9.85 -11.76 2.28
CA LEU A 87 -10.64 -10.82 3.08
C LEU A 87 -12.08 -10.69 2.55
N PRO A 88 -13.02 -10.22 3.36
CA PRO A 88 -14.41 -10.04 2.94
C PRO A 88 -14.51 -9.23 1.63
N PRO A 89 -15.38 -9.65 0.69
CA PRO A 89 -15.58 -8.92 -0.55
C PRO A 89 -16.16 -7.52 -0.25
N LEU A 90 -15.72 -6.53 -1.02
CA LEU A 90 -16.23 -5.17 -0.95
C LEU A 90 -16.90 -4.80 -2.28
N PRO A 91 -18.00 -4.02 -2.25
CA PRO A 91 -18.65 -3.55 -3.47
C PRO A 91 -17.77 -2.59 -4.27
N ILE A 92 -16.83 -1.91 -3.59
CA ILE A 92 -15.82 -1.06 -4.19
C ILE A 92 -14.50 -1.24 -3.44
N VAL A 93 -13.41 -1.33 -4.19
CA VAL A 93 -12.06 -1.46 -3.64
C VAL A 93 -11.35 -0.12 -3.69
N GLU A 94 -10.69 0.23 -2.59
CA GLU A 94 -9.91 1.46 -2.49
C GLU A 94 -8.43 1.21 -2.81
N LEU A 95 -7.90 1.98 -3.74
CA LEU A 95 -6.47 2.06 -4.02
C LEU A 95 -5.95 3.39 -3.49
N ILE A 96 -4.77 3.38 -2.87
CA ILE A 96 -4.09 4.59 -2.44
C ILE A 96 -2.78 4.73 -3.22
N ILE A 97 -2.55 5.90 -3.81
CA ILE A 97 -1.26 6.26 -4.40
C ILE A 97 -0.66 7.43 -3.64
N ASP A 98 0.60 7.25 -3.27
CA ASP A 98 1.44 8.28 -2.69
C ASP A 98 2.92 7.95 -2.99
N ASP A 99 3.82 8.88 -2.69
CA ASP A 99 5.26 8.65 -2.80
C ASP A 99 5.98 8.79 -1.47
N THR A 100 7.17 8.19 -1.41
CA THR A 100 7.94 8.18 -0.17
C THR A 100 9.43 8.27 -0.44
N LEU A 101 10.11 9.11 0.35
CA LEU A 101 11.56 9.25 0.31
C LEU A 101 12.23 8.24 1.25
N VAL A 102 13.18 7.48 0.71
CA VAL A 102 14.02 6.56 1.46
C VAL A 102 15.44 7.09 1.44
N LEU A 103 15.95 7.50 2.61
CA LEU A 103 17.25 8.15 2.72
C LEU A 103 18.39 7.22 2.31
N ARG A 104 19.42 7.80 1.69
CA ARG A 104 20.62 7.08 1.24
C ARG A 104 21.87 7.85 1.64
N HIS A 105 22.91 7.10 1.96
CA HIS A 105 24.23 7.63 2.30
C HIS A 105 25.20 7.65 1.11
N SER A 106 24.75 7.20 -0.08
CA SER A 106 25.57 7.15 -1.29
C SER A 106 24.74 7.34 -2.55
N ASN A 107 25.31 8.07 -3.51
CA ASN A 107 24.75 8.28 -4.85
C ASN A 107 24.86 7.03 -5.75
N LYS A 108 25.55 5.98 -5.30
CA LYS A 108 25.65 4.68 -6.01
C LYS A 108 24.34 3.90 -5.95
N ALA A 109 23.47 4.17 -4.97
CA ALA A 109 22.15 3.55 -4.90
C ALA A 109 21.32 3.92 -6.15
N PRO A 110 20.62 2.96 -6.79
CA PRO A 110 19.80 3.24 -7.96
C PRO A 110 18.78 4.34 -7.67
N GLY A 111 18.63 5.30 -8.58
CA GLY A 111 17.65 6.39 -8.43
C GLY A 111 17.88 7.31 -7.24
N ALA A 112 19.02 7.21 -6.54
CA ALA A 112 19.35 8.14 -5.48
C ALA A 112 19.72 9.51 -6.06
N THR A 113 19.04 10.55 -5.60
CA THR A 113 19.33 11.94 -5.95
C THR A 113 18.97 12.86 -4.78
N ILE A 114 19.29 14.14 -4.91
CA ILE A 114 18.98 15.15 -3.90
C ILE A 114 17.51 15.53 -4.04
N HIS A 115 16.76 15.41 -2.96
CA HIS A 115 15.35 15.76 -2.87
C HIS A 115 15.13 16.79 -1.78
N PHE A 116 14.19 17.70 -2.01
CA PHE A 116 13.68 18.56 -0.94
C PHE A 116 12.83 17.70 0.04
N ASP A 117 13.12 17.81 1.34
CA ASP A 117 12.38 17.11 2.39
C ASP A 117 11.18 17.96 2.85
N HIS A 118 10.00 17.62 2.33
CA HIS A 118 8.73 18.26 2.70
C HIS A 118 8.27 17.95 4.14
N SER A 119 8.93 17.04 4.86
CA SER A 119 8.53 16.68 6.22
C SER A 119 8.98 17.69 7.29
N HIS A 120 9.88 18.63 6.96
CA HIS A 120 10.34 19.71 7.83
C HIS A 120 10.70 19.26 9.26
N LYS A 121 11.31 18.08 9.41
CA LYS A 121 11.73 17.59 10.74
C LYS A 121 12.88 18.45 11.25
N HIS A 122 12.76 18.94 12.48
CA HIS A 122 13.74 19.84 13.13
C HIS A 122 15.20 19.35 12.99
N ASN A 123 15.44 18.04 13.09
CA ASN A 123 16.78 17.44 13.02
C ASN A 123 17.12 16.88 11.62
N ARG A 124 16.59 17.47 10.55
CA ARG A 124 16.89 17.06 9.16
C ARG A 124 17.21 18.24 8.26
N PRO A 125 18.21 18.10 7.36
CA PRO A 125 18.47 19.14 6.38
C PRO A 125 17.29 19.26 5.41
N ARG A 126 17.13 20.47 4.87
CA ARG A 126 16.10 20.82 3.87
C ARG A 126 16.19 19.97 2.60
N TYR A 127 17.40 19.53 2.25
CA TYR A 127 17.67 18.67 1.10
C TYR A 127 18.38 17.41 1.57
N VAL A 128 17.91 16.26 1.09
CA VAL A 128 18.41 14.94 1.49
C VAL A 128 18.75 14.11 0.26
N LEU A 129 19.83 13.33 0.36
CA LEU A 129 20.10 12.27 -0.60
C LEU A 129 19.15 11.10 -0.34
N ALA A 130 18.27 10.81 -1.29
CA ALA A 130 17.25 9.80 -1.12
C ALA A 130 16.86 9.13 -2.44
N GLN A 131 16.23 7.96 -2.32
CA GLN A 131 15.43 7.36 -3.37
C GLN A 131 13.98 7.81 -3.20
N ASN A 132 13.33 8.19 -4.30
CA ASN A 132 11.89 8.40 -4.31
C ASN A 132 11.17 7.16 -4.85
N TRP A 133 10.18 6.68 -4.09
CA TRP A 133 9.38 5.51 -4.44
C TRP A 133 7.91 5.89 -4.55
N VAL A 134 7.30 5.64 -5.71
CA VAL A 134 5.84 5.76 -5.88
C VAL A 134 5.22 4.43 -5.48
N GLY A 135 4.39 4.46 -4.44
CA GLY A 135 3.71 3.30 -3.89
C GLY A 135 2.25 3.23 -4.32
N LEU A 136 1.81 2.04 -4.71
CA LEU A 136 0.40 1.66 -4.81
C LEU A 136 0.06 0.75 -3.63
N ALA A 137 -0.92 1.16 -2.84
CA ALA A 137 -1.50 0.37 -1.78
C ALA A 137 -2.95 -0.02 -2.11
N LEU A 138 -3.36 -1.18 -1.62
CA LEU A 138 -4.73 -1.69 -1.67
C LEU A 138 -5.30 -1.64 -0.26
N THR A 139 -6.43 -0.97 -0.07
CA THR A 139 -7.12 -0.89 1.21
C THR A 139 -8.34 -1.81 1.20
N LEU A 140 -8.39 -2.72 2.16
CA LEU A 140 -9.49 -3.64 2.38
C LEU A 140 -10.00 -3.48 3.81
N ARG A 141 -11.15 -4.10 4.10
CA ARG A 141 -11.66 -4.17 5.47
C ARG A 141 -11.40 -5.56 6.04
N SER A 142 -11.03 -5.59 7.31
CA SER A 142 -11.03 -6.84 8.05
C SER A 142 -12.46 -7.28 8.40
N ARG A 143 -12.58 -8.46 9.00
CA ARG A 143 -13.87 -8.98 9.50
C ARG A 143 -14.47 -8.07 10.58
N SER A 144 -13.64 -7.38 11.36
CA SER A 144 -14.06 -6.38 12.36
C SER A 144 -14.39 -5.01 11.77
N GLY A 145 -14.33 -4.85 10.44
CA GLY A 145 -14.63 -3.59 9.75
C GLY A 145 -13.48 -2.58 9.70
N LYS A 146 -12.33 -2.90 10.32
CA LYS A 146 -11.13 -2.06 10.34
C LYS A 146 -10.49 -1.98 8.96
N ALA A 147 -10.10 -0.78 8.54
CA ALA A 147 -9.36 -0.58 7.30
C ALA A 147 -7.91 -1.08 7.42
N LEU A 148 -7.47 -1.88 6.46
CA LEU A 148 -6.12 -2.42 6.35
C LEU A 148 -5.56 -2.08 4.96
N SER A 149 -4.43 -1.38 4.93
CA SER A 149 -3.72 -1.10 3.68
C SER A 149 -2.51 -1.99 3.49
N PHE A 150 -2.42 -2.56 2.30
CA PHE A 150 -1.39 -3.49 1.87
C PHE A 150 -0.55 -2.88 0.75
N PRO A 151 0.79 -2.97 0.79
CA PRO A 151 1.64 -2.47 -0.28
C PRO A 151 1.63 -3.47 -1.43
N ILE A 152 1.01 -3.09 -2.55
CA ILE A 152 0.94 -3.95 -3.74
C ILE A 152 2.21 -3.82 -4.57
N ARG A 153 2.62 -2.58 -4.84
CA ARG A 153 3.79 -2.31 -5.68
C ARG A 153 4.39 -0.96 -5.34
N LEU A 154 5.69 -0.94 -5.04
CA LEU A 154 6.49 0.27 -5.01
C LEU A 154 7.40 0.28 -6.25
N ARG A 155 7.35 1.36 -7.02
CA ARG A 155 8.26 1.58 -8.14
C ARG A 155 9.20 2.73 -7.85
N LEU A 156 10.48 2.50 -8.13
CA LEU A 156 11.51 3.50 -7.93
C LEU A 156 11.42 4.55 -9.05
N VAL A 157 11.44 5.82 -8.67
CA VAL A 157 11.63 6.91 -9.62
C VAL A 157 13.07 6.81 -10.17
N PRO A 158 13.26 6.55 -11.48
CA PRO A 158 14.60 6.43 -12.03
C PRO A 158 15.32 7.79 -12.07
N ARG A 159 16.65 7.76 -12.19
CA ARG A 159 17.47 8.97 -12.39
C ARG A 159 17.32 9.55 -13.79
N THR A 160 17.13 8.70 -14.80
CA THR A 160 17.01 9.08 -16.22
C THR A 160 15.75 8.49 -16.85
N GLY A 161 15.34 9.03 -18.00
CA GLY A 161 14.12 8.63 -18.70
C GLY A 161 12.86 9.21 -18.05
N ASN A 162 11.88 8.36 -17.73
CA ASN A 162 10.61 8.81 -17.16
C ASN A 162 10.70 8.97 -15.64
N THR A 163 11.10 10.16 -15.20
CA THR A 163 11.23 10.55 -13.78
C THR A 163 9.91 11.10 -13.19
N HIS A 164 8.86 11.23 -14.01
CA HIS A 164 7.63 11.89 -13.61
C HIS A 164 6.73 10.98 -12.77
N LYS A 165 6.56 11.28 -11.48
CA LYS A 165 5.75 10.50 -10.53
C LYS A 165 4.34 10.16 -11.04
N LEU A 166 3.62 11.13 -11.61
CA LEU A 166 2.29 10.88 -12.20
C LEU A 166 2.29 9.84 -13.34
N LYS A 167 3.35 9.78 -14.16
CA LYS A 167 3.44 8.76 -15.22
C LYS A 167 3.67 7.38 -14.62
N ILE A 168 4.47 7.28 -13.55
CA ILE A 168 4.69 6.05 -12.80
C ILE A 168 3.39 5.60 -12.12
N ALA A 169 2.70 6.50 -11.40
CA ALA A 169 1.40 6.25 -10.80
C ALA A 169 0.36 5.78 -11.81
N GLY A 170 0.24 6.47 -12.96
CA GLY A 170 -0.68 6.06 -14.02
C GLY A 170 -0.32 4.69 -14.62
N ALA A 171 0.97 4.36 -14.72
CA ALA A 171 1.41 3.04 -15.16
C ALA A 171 1.07 1.94 -14.15
N LEU A 172 1.19 2.23 -12.84
CA LEU A 172 0.74 1.32 -11.78
C LEU A 172 -0.76 1.07 -11.91
N LEU A 173 -1.59 2.11 -11.93
CA LEU A 173 -3.06 1.95 -12.04
C LEU A 173 -3.46 1.13 -13.27
N ARG A 174 -2.94 1.48 -14.45
CA ARG A 174 -3.26 0.75 -15.70
C ARG A 174 -2.90 -0.73 -15.62
N ALA A 175 -1.87 -1.08 -14.87
CA ALA A 175 -1.38 -2.46 -14.77
C ALA A 175 -2.15 -3.30 -13.73
N PHE A 176 -2.91 -2.68 -12.82
CA PHE A 176 -3.59 -3.40 -11.73
C PHE A 176 -5.11 -3.34 -11.79
N ILE A 177 -5.71 -2.22 -12.26
CA ILE A 177 -7.17 -2.07 -12.36
C ILE A 177 -7.84 -3.24 -13.12
N PRO A 178 -7.32 -3.71 -14.27
CA PRO A 178 -7.94 -4.83 -15.00
C PRO A 178 -7.97 -6.17 -14.24
N HIS A 179 -7.26 -6.28 -13.12
CA HIS A 179 -7.20 -7.49 -12.31
C HIS A 179 -8.05 -7.41 -11.03
N ILE A 180 -8.76 -6.30 -10.83
CA ILE A 180 -9.69 -6.10 -9.72
C ILE A 180 -11.11 -6.29 -10.29
N PRO A 181 -11.88 -7.30 -9.84
CA PRO A 181 -13.16 -7.66 -10.45
C PRO A 181 -14.32 -6.75 -10.02
N VAL A 182 -14.06 -5.80 -9.12
CA VAL A 182 -15.04 -4.85 -8.57
C VAL A 182 -14.64 -3.42 -8.93
N PRO A 183 -15.57 -2.45 -8.89
CA PRO A 183 -15.25 -1.04 -9.03
C PRO A 183 -14.06 -0.61 -8.16
N VAL A 184 -13.28 0.35 -8.67
CA VAL A 184 -12.09 0.87 -8.01
C VAL A 184 -12.26 2.36 -7.70
N ARG A 185 -11.93 2.74 -6.46
CA ARG A 185 -11.82 4.13 -6.02
C ARG A 185 -10.37 4.47 -5.69
N LEU A 186 -9.80 5.47 -6.34
CA LEU A 186 -8.49 6.01 -6.03
C LEU A 186 -8.59 7.07 -4.93
N LEU A 187 -7.89 6.88 -3.83
CA LEU A 187 -7.68 7.88 -2.79
C LEU A 187 -6.32 8.53 -2.97
N THR A 188 -6.26 9.85 -3.06
CA THR A 188 -4.99 10.52 -3.35
C THR A 188 -4.91 11.95 -2.84
N ASP A 189 -3.68 12.44 -2.66
CA ASP A 189 -3.42 13.77 -2.12
C ASP A 189 -3.43 14.85 -3.22
N ALA A 190 -3.15 16.10 -2.83
CA ALA A 190 -3.11 17.22 -3.77
C ALA A 190 -1.98 17.15 -4.82
N TRP A 191 -0.91 16.39 -4.59
CA TRP A 191 0.17 16.22 -5.56
C TRP A 191 -0.25 15.33 -6.72
N PHE A 192 -1.02 14.28 -6.43
CA PHE A 192 -1.50 13.32 -7.41
C PHE A 192 -2.88 13.66 -8.01
N MET A 193 -3.64 14.59 -7.42
CA MET A 193 -4.90 15.13 -7.97
C MET A 193 -4.69 15.98 -9.23
N ARG A 194 -4.31 15.32 -10.34
CA ARG A 194 -3.90 15.95 -11.60
C ARG A 194 -4.57 15.27 -12.79
N ARG A 195 -4.92 16.09 -13.80
CA ARG A 195 -5.55 15.66 -15.06
C ARG A 195 -4.91 14.43 -15.70
N ARG A 196 -3.57 14.38 -15.71
CA ARG A 196 -2.78 13.30 -16.32
C ARG A 196 -3.00 11.94 -15.64
N LEU A 197 -3.34 11.92 -14.36
CA LEU A 197 -3.63 10.69 -13.61
C LEU A 197 -5.14 10.36 -13.64
N LEU A 198 -5.97 11.36 -13.38
CA LEU A 198 -7.41 11.16 -13.15
C LEU A 198 -8.23 10.93 -14.43
N LEU A 199 -7.91 11.60 -15.55
CA LEU A 199 -8.67 11.36 -16.78
C LEU A 199 -8.51 9.93 -17.33
N PRO A 200 -7.30 9.32 -17.36
CA PRO A 200 -7.16 7.91 -17.69
C PRO A 200 -7.94 6.98 -16.74
N LEU A 201 -7.93 7.27 -15.44
CA LEU A 201 -8.68 6.51 -14.43
C LEU A 201 -10.19 6.54 -14.71
N LEU A 202 -10.76 7.72 -14.92
CA LEU A 202 -12.18 7.89 -15.24
C LEU A 202 -12.58 7.16 -16.53
N ARG A 203 -11.72 7.16 -17.56
CA ARG A 203 -11.97 6.40 -18.80
C ARG A 203 -12.02 4.89 -18.58
N GLN A 204 -11.34 4.38 -17.55
CA GLN A 204 -11.41 2.98 -17.12
C GLN A 204 -12.55 2.72 -16.13
N ARG A 205 -13.51 3.66 -16.00
CA ARG A 205 -14.61 3.63 -15.02
C ARG A 205 -14.16 3.59 -13.56
N GLY A 206 -12.91 3.97 -13.29
CA GLY A 206 -12.42 4.17 -11.93
C GLY A 206 -12.92 5.48 -11.35
N GLN A 207 -13.21 5.49 -10.06
CA GLN A 207 -13.61 6.66 -9.29
C GLN A 207 -12.41 7.23 -8.52
N PHE A 208 -12.51 8.47 -8.02
CA PHE A 208 -11.50 9.05 -7.14
C PHE A 208 -12.12 9.89 -6.04
N ILE A 209 -11.40 9.97 -4.92
CA ILE A 209 -11.57 11.00 -3.90
C ILE A 209 -10.18 11.56 -3.58
N GLY A 210 -10.02 12.88 -3.63
CA GLY A 210 -8.75 13.47 -3.26
C GLY A 210 -8.81 14.93 -2.86
N GLN A 211 -7.79 15.36 -2.13
CA GLN A 211 -7.65 16.74 -1.71
C GLN A 211 -7.11 17.60 -2.86
N VAL A 212 -7.64 18.79 -3.01
CA VAL A 212 -7.14 19.79 -3.96
C VAL A 212 -6.85 21.11 -3.25
N ARG A 213 -6.19 22.03 -3.95
CA ARG A 213 -6.00 23.40 -3.44
C ARG A 213 -7.35 24.12 -3.40
N GLN A 214 -7.53 25.02 -2.43
CA GLN A 214 -8.76 25.80 -2.30
C GLN A 214 -9.06 26.69 -3.53
N ASP A 215 -8.01 27.12 -4.24
CA ASP A 215 -8.10 27.94 -5.45
C ASP A 215 -8.39 27.13 -6.74
N THR A 216 -8.70 25.84 -6.62
CA THR A 216 -9.05 24.99 -7.76
C THR A 216 -10.27 25.56 -8.49
N ALA A 217 -10.14 25.75 -9.80
CA ALA A 217 -11.21 26.33 -10.62
C ALA A 217 -12.40 25.36 -10.78
N LEU A 218 -13.43 25.58 -9.98
CA LEU A 218 -14.72 24.88 -9.98
C LEU A 218 -15.81 25.78 -10.53
N TYR A 219 -16.72 25.21 -11.30
CA TYR A 219 -17.79 25.95 -11.97
C TYR A 219 -19.14 25.28 -11.70
N ARG A 220 -20.21 26.07 -11.62
CA ARG A 220 -21.57 25.53 -11.61
C ARG A 220 -21.84 24.75 -12.90
N GLN A 221 -22.89 23.93 -12.86
CA GLN A 221 -23.39 23.30 -14.08
C GLN A 221 -23.76 24.38 -15.11
N PRO A 222 -23.51 24.14 -16.40
CA PRO A 222 -23.93 25.09 -17.42
C PRO A 222 -25.47 25.22 -17.38
N PRO A 223 -26.01 26.40 -17.73
CA PRO A 223 -27.45 26.57 -17.84
C PRO A 223 -28.04 25.55 -18.84
N PRO A 224 -29.33 25.17 -18.69
CA PRO A 224 -30.01 24.27 -19.61
C PRO A 224 -29.80 24.69 -21.06
N LYS A 225 -29.66 23.71 -21.97
CA LYS A 225 -29.56 24.03 -23.39
C LYS A 225 -30.83 24.77 -23.83
N PRO A 226 -30.72 25.89 -24.56
CA PRO A 226 -31.89 26.58 -25.08
C PRO A 226 -32.68 25.65 -26.03
N ALA A 227 -34.01 25.80 -26.06
CA ALA A 227 -34.91 24.98 -26.86
C ALA A 227 -34.60 25.03 -28.37
N LYS A 228 -33.98 26.11 -28.85
CA LYS A 228 -33.47 26.25 -30.23
C LYS A 228 -31.96 26.04 -30.24
N ALA A 229 -31.49 25.16 -31.13
CA ALA A 229 -30.06 24.94 -31.35
C ALA A 229 -29.40 26.23 -31.86
N GLN A 230 -28.58 26.85 -31.02
CA GLN A 230 -27.78 28.00 -31.41
C GLN A 230 -26.48 27.55 -32.08
N ARG A 231 -25.98 28.35 -33.02
CA ARG A 231 -24.72 28.10 -33.73
C ARG A 231 -23.56 28.27 -32.73
N GLY A 232 -22.78 27.20 -32.52
CA GLY A 232 -21.60 27.21 -31.66
C GLY A 232 -21.49 26.00 -30.73
N ARG A 233 -20.32 25.82 -30.11
CA ARG A 233 -20.08 24.73 -29.15
C ARG A 233 -20.89 24.98 -27.87
N PRO A 234 -21.71 24.03 -27.38
CA PRO A 234 -22.46 24.19 -26.14
C PRO A 234 -21.56 24.58 -24.97
N ARG A 235 -22.06 25.48 -24.11
CA ARG A 235 -21.35 25.91 -22.90
C ARG A 235 -21.10 24.70 -22.00
N LYS A 236 -19.86 24.59 -21.52
CA LYS A 236 -19.41 23.50 -20.67
C LYS A 236 -19.43 23.85 -19.18
N TYR A 237 -19.38 25.13 -18.87
CA TYR A 237 -19.24 25.67 -17.52
C TYR A 237 -20.31 26.76 -17.34
N GLY A 238 -20.94 26.78 -16.17
CA GLY A 238 -21.68 27.93 -15.67
C GLY A 238 -20.74 28.90 -14.96
N ASP A 239 -21.25 29.60 -13.95
CA ASP A 239 -20.44 30.57 -13.18
C ASP A 239 -19.33 29.88 -12.39
N LYS A 240 -18.19 30.56 -12.25
CA LYS A 240 -17.11 30.11 -11.39
C LYS A 240 -17.54 30.23 -9.92
N LEU A 241 -17.24 29.22 -9.11
CA LEU A 241 -17.42 29.35 -7.67
C LEU A 241 -16.48 30.40 -7.10
N THR A 242 -17.03 31.28 -6.27
CA THR A 242 -16.31 32.32 -5.53
C THR A 242 -16.42 32.10 -4.02
N PRO A 243 -15.55 32.70 -3.19
CA PRO A 243 -15.66 32.63 -1.74
C PRO A 243 -17.02 33.07 -1.20
N GLU A 244 -17.64 34.09 -1.80
CA GLU A 244 -18.98 34.58 -1.43
C GLU A 244 -20.06 33.56 -1.77
N THR A 245 -19.86 32.76 -2.82
CA THR A 245 -20.76 31.64 -3.11
C THR A 245 -20.67 30.57 -2.02
N LEU A 246 -19.48 30.35 -1.44
CA LEU A 246 -19.28 29.34 -0.41
C LEU A 246 -19.94 29.73 0.92
N THR A 247 -19.98 31.01 1.27
CA THR A 247 -20.66 31.45 2.51
C THR A 247 -22.17 31.22 2.44
N SER A 248 -22.76 31.21 1.24
CA SER A 248 -24.18 30.91 1.05
C SER A 248 -24.53 29.41 1.09
N LEU A 249 -23.53 28.51 1.07
CA LEU A 249 -23.79 27.07 1.10
C LEU A 249 -24.23 26.62 2.50
N PRO A 250 -25.22 25.71 2.61
CA PRO A 250 -25.60 25.09 3.86
C PRO A 250 -24.39 24.51 4.58
N THR A 251 -24.28 24.84 5.88
CA THR A 251 -23.20 24.35 6.73
C THR A 251 -23.75 23.26 7.63
N GLU A 252 -23.16 22.07 7.54
CA GLU A 252 -23.43 20.96 8.43
C GLU A 252 -22.31 20.85 9.46
N ILE A 253 -22.67 20.71 10.73
CA ILE A 253 -21.71 20.43 11.81
C ILE A 253 -22.14 19.13 12.46
N LEU A 254 -21.28 18.12 12.37
CA LEU A 254 -21.56 16.79 12.92
C LEU A 254 -20.30 16.16 13.50
N THR A 255 -20.45 15.03 14.16
CA THR A 255 -19.35 14.25 14.73
C THR A 255 -19.09 13.04 13.84
N LEU A 256 -17.86 12.89 13.35
CA LEU A 256 -17.44 11.78 12.48
C LEU A 256 -16.25 11.04 13.07
N PHE A 257 -16.19 9.74 12.86
CA PHE A 257 -15.01 8.93 13.17
C PHE A 257 -13.99 9.04 12.03
N VAL A 258 -13.04 9.96 12.18
CA VAL A 258 -12.02 10.28 11.16
C VAL A 258 -10.64 10.26 11.79
N TYR A 259 -9.65 9.70 11.07
CA TYR A 259 -8.27 9.59 11.55
C TYR A 259 -8.13 8.85 12.90
N GLY A 260 -8.98 7.84 13.13
CA GLY A 260 -8.91 6.98 14.33
C GLY A 260 -9.56 7.55 15.59
N LYS A 261 -10.30 8.66 15.49
CA LYS A 261 -11.03 9.24 16.63
C LYS A 261 -12.31 9.95 16.19
N TRP A 262 -13.27 10.08 17.10
CA TRP A 262 -14.46 10.92 16.91
C TRP A 262 -14.05 12.39 16.94
N GLN A 263 -14.42 13.13 15.91
CA GLN A 263 -14.09 14.55 15.76
C GLN A 263 -15.31 15.33 15.28
N LYS A 264 -15.47 16.54 15.81
CA LYS A 264 -16.46 17.49 15.29
C LYS A 264 -15.94 18.08 13.98
N VAL A 265 -16.74 17.97 12.93
CA VAL A 265 -16.39 18.35 11.56
C VAL A 265 -17.44 19.33 11.04
N ARG A 266 -16.97 20.41 10.43
CA ARG A 266 -17.81 21.36 9.69
C ARG A 266 -17.67 21.08 8.20
N LEU A 267 -18.80 20.88 7.54
CA LEU A 267 -18.90 20.51 6.14
C LEU A 267 -19.77 21.49 5.37
N GLN A 268 -19.36 21.78 4.13
CA GLN A 268 -20.19 22.38 3.10
C GLN A 268 -19.94 21.60 1.81
N SER A 269 -20.96 21.41 0.98
CA SER A 269 -20.79 20.67 -0.27
C SER A 269 -21.70 21.14 -1.40
N ILE A 270 -21.25 20.91 -2.64
CA ILE A 270 -22.01 21.17 -3.85
C ILE A 270 -21.47 20.30 -5.01
N VAL A 271 -22.34 19.95 -5.96
CA VAL A 271 -21.93 19.28 -7.21
C VAL A 271 -21.55 20.33 -8.27
N VAL A 272 -20.34 20.22 -8.81
CA VAL A 272 -19.74 21.22 -9.71
C VAL A 272 -18.93 20.59 -10.83
N GLN A 273 -18.59 21.39 -11.84
CA GLN A 273 -17.73 21.02 -12.95
C GLN A 273 -16.28 21.40 -12.66
N ALA A 274 -15.39 20.40 -12.59
CA ALA A 274 -13.96 20.63 -12.37
C ALA A 274 -13.24 20.97 -13.67
N ARG A 275 -12.70 22.20 -13.81
CA ARG A 275 -12.06 22.67 -15.06
C ARG A 275 -10.84 21.83 -15.45
N PHE A 276 -10.00 21.47 -14.50
CA PHE A 276 -8.78 20.68 -14.78
C PHE A 276 -9.10 19.24 -15.24
N LEU A 277 -10.32 18.76 -14.99
CA LEU A 277 -10.84 17.48 -15.46
C LEU A 277 -11.68 17.63 -16.73
N ASN A 278 -11.51 18.72 -17.47
CA ASN A 278 -12.34 19.05 -18.61
C ASN A 278 -13.82 18.97 -18.22
N GLY A 279 -14.25 19.74 -17.21
CA GLY A 279 -15.66 19.82 -16.80
C GLY A 279 -16.29 18.45 -16.56
N HIS A 280 -15.58 17.59 -15.84
CA HIS A 280 -16.17 16.39 -15.27
C HIS A 280 -16.94 16.81 -14.00
N PRO A 281 -18.18 16.31 -13.80
CA PRO A 281 -18.92 16.59 -12.58
C PRO A 281 -18.24 15.94 -11.39
N VAL A 282 -18.14 16.67 -10.29
CA VAL A 282 -17.57 16.19 -9.03
C VAL A 282 -18.37 16.74 -7.87
N ARG A 283 -18.44 16.00 -6.77
CA ARG A 283 -18.83 16.59 -5.49
C ARG A 283 -17.63 17.29 -4.88
N ALA A 284 -17.77 18.58 -4.65
CA ALA A 284 -16.81 19.37 -3.90
C ALA A 284 -17.25 19.44 -2.44
N VAL A 285 -16.33 19.14 -1.52
CA VAL A 285 -16.57 19.15 -0.07
C VAL A 285 -15.52 20.00 0.60
N TRP A 286 -15.95 21.07 1.27
CA TRP A 286 -15.13 21.87 2.16
C TRP A 286 -15.27 21.32 3.57
N SER A 287 -14.15 20.99 4.20
CA SER A 287 -14.12 20.34 5.50
C SER A 287 -13.13 21.02 6.44
N ALA A 288 -13.57 21.32 7.65
CA ALA A 288 -12.73 21.78 8.74
C ALA A 288 -12.97 20.91 9.99
N LEU A 289 -11.89 20.51 10.66
CA LEU A 289 -11.95 19.80 11.94
C LEU A 289 -11.92 20.80 13.08
N TYR A 290 -12.70 20.57 14.13
CA TYR A 290 -12.65 21.37 15.33
C TYR A 290 -11.47 20.96 16.21
N ASP A 291 -10.58 21.89 16.51
CA ASP A 291 -9.50 21.72 17.46
C ASP A 291 -10.00 22.11 18.85
N ALA A 292 -10.32 21.10 19.65
CA ALA A 292 -10.82 21.29 21.02
C ALA A 292 -9.79 21.93 21.95
N LYS A 293 -8.48 21.74 21.70
CA LYS A 293 -7.41 22.28 22.56
C LYS A 293 -7.24 23.79 22.35
N HIS A 294 -7.37 24.24 21.11
CA HIS A 294 -7.19 25.64 20.73
C HIS A 294 -8.51 26.37 20.47
N HIS A 295 -9.65 25.73 20.76
CA HIS A 295 -11.01 26.25 20.57
C HIS A 295 -11.24 26.90 19.19
N ARG A 296 -10.70 26.29 18.13
CA ARG A 296 -10.75 26.86 16.78
C ARG A 296 -10.93 25.81 15.71
N TRP A 297 -11.46 26.22 14.56
CA TRP A 297 -11.50 25.36 13.39
C TRP A 297 -10.13 25.28 12.72
N SER A 298 -9.77 24.09 12.24
CA SER A 298 -8.61 23.91 11.37
C SER A 298 -8.77 24.68 10.06
N PRO A 299 -7.67 24.96 9.33
CA PRO A 299 -7.78 25.43 7.95
C PRO A 299 -8.69 24.51 7.13
N THR A 300 -9.60 25.11 6.37
CA THR A 300 -10.54 24.37 5.52
C THR A 300 -9.79 23.59 4.44
N ARG A 301 -10.12 22.31 4.27
CA ARG A 301 -9.60 21.48 3.18
C ARG A 301 -10.69 21.29 2.14
N LEU A 302 -10.31 21.27 0.87
CA LEU A 302 -11.20 21.00 -0.24
C LEU A 302 -10.94 19.59 -0.77
N TYR A 303 -11.96 18.75 -0.73
CA TYR A 303 -11.96 17.41 -1.32
C TYR A 303 -12.86 17.38 -2.55
N LEU A 304 -12.42 16.66 -3.59
CA LEU A 304 -13.23 16.36 -4.76
C LEU A 304 -13.45 14.86 -4.85
N ALA A 305 -14.71 14.45 -5.03
CA ALA A 305 -15.11 13.09 -5.34
C ALA A 305 -15.73 13.03 -6.74
N SER A 306 -15.37 12.03 -7.55
CA SER A 306 -16.01 11.81 -8.86
C SER A 306 -17.42 11.22 -8.75
N GLU A 307 -17.70 10.54 -7.64
CA GLU A 307 -19.02 10.02 -7.28
C GLU A 307 -19.85 11.15 -6.68
N THR A 308 -20.80 11.68 -7.46
CA THR A 308 -21.59 12.87 -7.10
C THR A 308 -22.74 12.56 -6.14
N ASP A 309 -23.12 11.29 -6.05
CA ASP A 309 -24.14 10.70 -5.19
C ASP A 309 -23.70 10.60 -3.73
N LEU A 310 -22.39 10.45 -3.46
CA LEU A 310 -21.85 10.45 -2.10
C LEU A 310 -22.22 11.73 -1.35
N THR A 311 -22.58 11.62 -0.09
CA THR A 311 -22.80 12.77 0.80
C THR A 311 -21.47 13.38 1.28
N ALA A 312 -21.51 14.61 1.81
CA ALA A 312 -20.31 15.24 2.36
C ALA A 312 -19.65 14.44 3.50
N PRO A 313 -20.41 13.89 4.47
CA PRO A 313 -19.85 13.02 5.51
C PRO A 313 -19.19 11.76 4.95
N GLU A 314 -19.78 11.12 3.95
CA GLU A 314 -19.22 9.93 3.31
C GLU A 314 -17.89 10.23 2.61
N VAL A 315 -17.82 11.32 1.82
CA VAL A 315 -16.59 11.73 1.15
C VAL A 315 -15.44 11.92 2.15
N VAL A 316 -15.70 12.59 3.28
CA VAL A 316 -14.67 12.83 4.30
C VAL A 316 -14.27 11.55 5.02
N THR A 317 -15.24 10.67 5.31
CA THR A 317 -14.98 9.38 5.97
C THR A 317 -14.16 8.46 5.08
N LEU A 318 -14.53 8.33 3.81
CA LEU A 318 -13.81 7.54 2.81
C LEU A 318 -12.41 8.12 2.53
N TYR A 319 -12.28 9.44 2.41
CA TYR A 319 -10.96 10.07 2.26
C TYR A 319 -10.06 9.81 3.48
N GLY A 320 -10.63 9.64 4.67
CA GLY A 320 -9.91 9.23 5.88
C GLY A 320 -9.08 7.95 5.69
N ASN A 321 -9.52 7.02 4.84
CA ASN A 321 -8.78 5.79 4.54
C ASN A 321 -7.46 6.05 3.81
N ARG A 322 -7.28 7.19 3.12
CA ARG A 322 -6.00 7.58 2.50
C ARG A 322 -4.88 7.61 3.53
N TRP A 323 -5.19 8.01 4.77
CA TRP A 323 -4.20 8.11 5.84
C TRP A 323 -3.48 6.80 6.12
N GLN A 324 -4.08 5.64 5.79
CA GLN A 324 -3.48 4.32 6.00
C GLN A 324 -2.18 4.09 5.21
N ILE A 325 -1.90 4.87 4.15
CA ILE A 325 -0.61 4.78 3.44
C ILE A 325 0.56 5.32 4.25
N GLU A 326 0.32 6.25 5.17
CA GLU A 326 1.35 6.84 6.02
C GLU A 326 1.93 5.85 7.05
N PRO A 327 1.12 5.16 7.90
CA PRO A 327 1.63 4.11 8.76
C PRO A 327 2.18 2.94 7.95
N LEU A 328 1.65 2.66 6.76
CA LEU A 328 2.23 1.66 5.85
C LEU A 328 3.67 2.03 5.45
N PHE A 329 3.92 3.23 4.93
CA PHE A 329 5.27 3.67 4.60
C PHE A 329 6.18 3.77 5.82
N HIS A 330 5.66 4.22 6.95
CA HIS A 330 6.38 4.23 8.21
C HIS A 330 6.85 2.81 8.58
N ASN A 331 5.95 1.84 8.59
CA ASN A 331 6.25 0.46 8.93
C ASN A 331 7.22 -0.17 7.95
N LEU A 332 7.03 0.07 6.65
CA LEU A 332 7.93 -0.42 5.63
C LEU A 332 9.37 0.11 5.81
N LYS A 333 9.54 1.37 6.19
CA LYS A 333 10.86 1.97 6.46
C LYS A 333 11.46 1.53 7.79
N ARG A 334 10.67 1.55 8.87
CA ARG A 334 11.13 1.35 10.23
C ARG A 334 11.27 -0.13 10.60
N TRP A 335 10.26 -0.93 10.25
CA TRP A 335 10.10 -2.31 10.71
C TRP A 335 10.24 -3.34 9.59
N TRP A 336 10.20 -2.94 8.33
CA TRP A 336 10.34 -3.86 7.18
C TRP A 336 11.53 -3.53 6.28
N GLY A 337 12.52 -2.84 6.84
CA GLY A 337 13.88 -2.80 6.31
C GLY A 337 14.07 -2.09 4.98
N ILE A 338 13.09 -1.34 4.45
CA ILE A 338 13.26 -0.61 3.15
C ILE A 338 14.52 0.29 3.15
N ASN A 339 14.86 0.85 4.31
CA ASN A 339 16.07 1.68 4.46
C ASN A 339 17.37 0.91 4.18
N ASN A 340 17.36 -0.42 4.30
CA ASN A 340 18.54 -1.27 4.17
C ASN A 340 18.66 -1.95 2.80
N LEU A 341 17.78 -1.61 1.85
CA LEU A 341 17.85 -2.12 0.48
C LEU A 341 18.98 -1.41 -0.29
N TRP A 342 20.02 -2.17 -0.64
CA TRP A 342 21.25 -1.65 -1.26
C TRP A 342 21.64 -2.31 -2.59
N GLN A 343 20.71 -3.02 -3.25
CA GLN A 343 20.97 -3.60 -4.57
C GLN A 343 21.35 -2.51 -5.59
N GLN A 344 22.44 -2.73 -6.33
CA GLN A 344 23.03 -1.73 -7.24
C GLN A 344 22.32 -1.61 -8.60
N ARG A 345 21.37 -2.50 -8.89
CA ARG A 345 20.56 -2.48 -10.12
C ARG A 345 19.10 -2.24 -9.75
N ARG A 346 18.44 -1.27 -10.40
CA ARG A 346 17.02 -0.94 -10.16
C ARG A 346 16.11 -2.17 -10.22
N ALA A 347 16.25 -3.02 -11.24
CA ALA A 347 15.39 -4.19 -11.40
C ALA A 347 15.52 -5.18 -10.24
N VAL A 348 16.74 -5.39 -9.73
CA VAL A 348 17.03 -6.27 -8.60
C VAL A 348 16.45 -5.69 -7.31
N LEU A 349 16.65 -4.39 -7.09
CA LEU A 349 16.08 -3.64 -5.97
C LEU A 349 14.55 -3.74 -5.94
N GLU A 350 13.90 -3.52 -7.09
CA GLU A 350 12.45 -3.59 -7.23
C GLU A 350 11.89 -5.03 -7.12
N ARG A 351 12.67 -6.05 -7.51
CA ARG A 351 12.30 -7.47 -7.31
C ARG A 351 12.34 -7.84 -5.83
N TRP A 352 13.41 -7.46 -5.15
CA TRP A 352 13.52 -7.68 -3.72
C TRP A 352 12.43 -6.93 -2.93
N MET A 353 12.15 -5.69 -3.31
CA MET A 353 11.02 -4.92 -2.76
C MET A 353 9.68 -5.63 -2.95
N GLN A 354 9.46 -6.32 -4.09
CA GLN A 354 8.21 -7.06 -4.29
C GLN A 354 8.04 -8.24 -3.32
N ILE A 355 9.10 -9.01 -3.10
CA ILE A 355 9.09 -10.12 -2.15
C ILE A 355 8.77 -9.58 -0.75
N ARG A 356 9.36 -8.43 -0.39
CA ARG A 356 9.06 -7.75 0.87
C ARG A 356 7.62 -7.26 0.99
N CYS A 357 7.05 -6.70 -0.08
CA CYS A 357 5.62 -6.34 -0.13
C CYS A 357 4.72 -7.54 0.19
N ILE A 358 4.98 -8.68 -0.46
CA ILE A 358 4.22 -9.92 -0.23
C ILE A 358 4.38 -10.39 1.21
N ALA A 359 5.62 -10.45 1.71
CA ALA A 359 5.90 -10.89 3.07
C ALA A 359 5.21 -9.98 4.10
N TRP A 360 5.25 -8.66 3.93
CA TRP A 360 4.53 -7.73 4.80
C TRP A 360 3.02 -7.98 4.77
N SER A 361 2.44 -8.16 3.59
CA SER A 361 1.01 -8.45 3.48
C SER A 361 0.62 -9.76 4.15
N MET A 362 1.45 -10.81 4.06
CA MET A 362 1.23 -12.06 4.79
C MET A 362 1.26 -11.85 6.29
N VAL A 363 2.26 -11.15 6.82
CA VAL A 363 2.37 -10.88 8.26
C VAL A 363 1.21 -10.03 8.77
N GLN A 364 0.82 -9.00 8.02
CA GLN A 364 -0.32 -8.16 8.37
C GLN A 364 -1.63 -8.93 8.33
N LEU A 365 -1.80 -9.84 7.36
CA LEU A 365 -2.99 -10.67 7.27
C LEU A 365 -3.02 -11.77 8.35
N LEU A 366 -1.88 -12.37 8.70
CA LEU A 366 -1.79 -13.25 9.87
C LEU A 366 -2.21 -12.49 11.13
N ALA A 367 -1.61 -11.33 11.38
CA ALA A 367 -1.92 -10.53 12.57
C ALA A 367 -3.42 -10.23 12.70
N GLU A 368 -4.13 -10.01 11.58
CA GLU A 368 -5.58 -9.84 11.60
C GLU A 368 -6.36 -11.15 11.74
N THR A 369 -5.97 -12.21 11.03
CA THR A 369 -6.74 -13.46 10.94
C THR A 369 -6.58 -14.38 12.13
N VAL A 370 -5.49 -14.25 12.89
CA VAL A 370 -5.21 -15.08 14.06
C VAL A 370 -5.09 -14.23 15.34
N THR A 371 -5.71 -13.04 15.35
CA THR A 371 -5.57 -12.09 16.46
C THR A 371 -6.09 -12.62 17.79
N GLU A 372 -7.16 -13.42 17.78
CA GLU A 372 -7.81 -13.96 18.98
C GLU A 372 -6.98 -15.07 19.61
N ASP A 373 -6.32 -15.88 18.79
CA ASP A 373 -5.47 -17.00 19.20
C ASP A 373 -4.02 -16.60 19.51
N PHE A 374 -3.66 -15.32 19.32
CA PHE A 374 -2.27 -14.87 19.43
C PHE A 374 -1.75 -15.01 20.87
N PRO A 375 -0.60 -15.68 21.11
CA PRO A 375 -0.06 -15.93 22.44
C PRO A 375 0.61 -14.67 23.01
N MET A 376 -0.19 -13.65 23.34
CA MET A 376 0.29 -12.33 23.78
C MET A 376 1.15 -12.42 25.04
N THR A 377 0.76 -13.26 26.01
CA THR A 377 1.48 -13.46 27.27
C THR A 377 2.88 -14.01 27.06
N ALA A 378 3.11 -14.85 26.04
CA ALA A 378 4.42 -15.42 25.75
C ALA A 378 5.33 -14.46 24.98
N ILE A 379 4.77 -13.59 24.13
CA ILE A 379 5.54 -12.74 23.21
C ILE A 379 5.73 -11.31 23.72
N ALA A 380 4.69 -10.74 24.32
CA ALA A 380 4.69 -9.37 24.82
C ALA A 380 3.74 -9.26 26.03
N PRO A 381 4.08 -9.84 27.20
CA PRO A 381 3.23 -9.82 28.39
C PRO A 381 2.90 -8.39 28.87
N TRP A 382 3.74 -7.40 28.57
CA TRP A 382 3.47 -5.97 28.86
C TRP A 382 2.46 -5.31 27.89
N ARG A 383 1.86 -6.08 26.97
CA ARG A 383 0.92 -5.59 25.93
C ARG A 383 -0.43 -6.32 25.91
N ILE A 384 -0.73 -7.09 26.95
CA ILE A 384 -2.03 -7.73 27.18
C ILE A 384 -3.11 -6.62 27.14
N ALA A 385 -4.12 -6.77 26.29
CA ALA A 385 -5.14 -5.76 25.92
C ALA A 385 -4.81 -4.75 24.80
N THR A 386 -3.63 -4.83 24.16
CA THR A 386 -3.38 -4.06 22.92
C THR A 386 -3.61 -4.90 21.67
N PRO A 387 -4.04 -4.29 20.53
CA PRO A 387 -4.25 -5.03 19.29
C PRO A 387 -2.97 -5.72 18.80
N VAL A 388 -3.10 -6.95 18.30
CA VAL A 388 -2.01 -7.68 17.65
C VAL A 388 -1.59 -6.89 16.40
N THR A 389 -0.33 -6.50 16.35
CA THR A 389 0.23 -5.78 15.21
C THR A 389 1.04 -6.72 14.33
N ALA A 390 1.22 -6.34 13.07
CA ALA A 390 2.14 -7.03 12.17
C ALA A 390 3.57 -7.13 12.75
N GLY A 391 4.00 -6.17 13.57
CA GLY A 391 5.29 -6.22 14.26
C GLY A 391 5.38 -7.35 15.31
N LEU A 392 4.32 -7.51 16.12
CA LEU A 392 4.24 -8.62 17.10
C LEU A 392 4.18 -9.98 16.39
N MET A 393 3.41 -10.06 15.30
CA MET A 393 3.35 -11.26 14.48
C MET A 393 4.71 -11.60 13.86
N ALA A 394 5.43 -10.61 13.33
CA ALA A 394 6.79 -10.82 12.80
C ALA A 394 7.77 -11.30 13.88
N GLN A 395 7.65 -10.79 15.12
CA GLN A 395 8.46 -11.24 16.25
C GLN A 395 8.16 -12.69 16.62
N TRP A 396 6.89 -13.08 16.67
CA TRP A 396 6.51 -14.48 16.90
C TRP A 396 7.05 -15.39 15.79
N LEU A 397 6.86 -15.00 14.52
CA LEU A 397 7.38 -15.74 13.37
C LEU A 397 8.91 -15.90 13.44
N HIS A 398 9.62 -14.83 13.82
CA HIS A 398 11.06 -14.88 14.02
C HIS A 398 11.47 -15.90 15.07
N LEU A 399 10.86 -15.86 16.25
CA LEU A 399 11.20 -16.75 17.36
C LEU A 399 10.92 -18.22 17.04
N HIS A 400 9.84 -18.51 16.33
CA HIS A 400 9.40 -19.89 16.10
C HIS A 400 10.00 -20.49 14.82
N PHE A 401 10.30 -19.69 13.79
CA PHE A 401 10.79 -20.23 12.51
C PHE A 401 12.29 -19.97 12.26
N LEU A 402 13.03 -19.56 13.29
CA LEU A 402 14.48 -19.42 13.20
C LEU A 402 15.12 -20.77 12.86
N ARG A 403 16.07 -20.77 11.92
CA ARG A 403 16.78 -21.97 11.43
C ARG A 403 15.87 -23.08 10.86
N VAL A 404 14.63 -22.79 10.50
CA VAL A 404 13.79 -23.82 9.86
C VAL A 404 14.27 -24.11 8.42
N PRO A 405 14.44 -25.39 8.02
CA PRO A 405 14.80 -25.77 6.65
C PRO A 405 13.56 -25.78 5.74
N PHE A 406 13.03 -24.59 5.41
CA PHE A 406 11.79 -24.43 4.65
C PHE A 406 11.74 -25.21 3.32
N TRP A 407 12.89 -25.47 2.69
CA TRP A 407 12.97 -26.24 1.46
C TRP A 407 12.50 -27.70 1.59
N THR A 408 12.48 -28.26 2.81
CA THR A 408 11.99 -29.63 3.09
C THR A 408 10.49 -29.75 2.88
N GLY A 409 9.75 -28.66 3.10
CA GLY A 409 8.31 -28.58 2.94
C GLY A 409 7.83 -28.43 1.50
N TYR A 410 8.75 -28.33 0.52
CA TYR A 410 8.39 -28.08 -0.88
C TYR A 410 8.46 -29.35 -1.73
N ASP A 411 7.33 -29.77 -2.28
CA ASP A 411 7.25 -30.85 -3.25
C ASP A 411 7.36 -30.31 -4.69
N PRO A 412 8.43 -30.63 -5.44
CA PRO A 412 8.59 -30.18 -6.82
C PRO A 412 7.57 -30.78 -7.80
N LYS A 413 7.03 -31.98 -7.50
CA LYS A 413 6.10 -32.69 -8.40
C LYS A 413 4.73 -32.02 -8.35
N SER A 414 4.14 -31.88 -7.16
CA SER A 414 2.86 -31.17 -7.00
C SER A 414 2.99 -29.65 -7.08
N GLY A 415 4.19 -29.11 -6.83
CA GLY A 415 4.42 -27.67 -6.69
C GLY A 415 3.85 -27.08 -5.41
N LYS A 416 3.37 -27.91 -4.48
CA LYS A 416 2.78 -27.48 -3.21
C LYS A 416 3.87 -27.32 -2.14
N PHE A 417 3.59 -26.43 -1.20
CA PHE A 417 4.41 -26.20 -0.02
C PHE A 417 3.59 -26.49 1.24
N GLN A 418 4.17 -27.31 2.12
CA GLN A 418 3.70 -27.56 3.46
C GLN A 418 4.73 -27.01 4.44
N CYS A 419 4.33 -26.06 5.27
CA CYS A 419 5.21 -25.43 6.23
C CYS A 419 5.76 -26.48 7.21
N PRO A 420 7.10 -26.65 7.32
CA PRO A 420 7.67 -27.59 8.28
C PRO A 420 7.27 -27.24 9.71
N ASN A 421 7.13 -28.25 10.57
CA ASN A 421 6.92 -28.01 11.99
C ASN A 421 8.23 -27.52 12.62
N PRO A 422 8.28 -26.30 13.18
CA PRO A 422 9.53 -25.76 13.73
C PRO A 422 10.05 -26.53 14.95
N ASP A 423 9.16 -27.07 15.80
CA ASP A 423 9.55 -27.78 17.03
C ASP A 423 10.46 -28.99 16.76
N PHE A 424 10.36 -29.58 15.56
CA PHE A 424 11.20 -30.70 15.15
C PHE A 424 12.67 -30.31 14.91
N TRP A 425 12.95 -29.04 14.63
CA TRP A 425 14.27 -28.53 14.22
C TRP A 425 14.93 -27.65 15.29
N ALA A 426 14.27 -27.43 16.43
CA ALA A 426 14.83 -26.66 17.54
C ALA A 426 16.01 -27.37 18.22
N ASP A 427 16.07 -28.70 18.15
CA ASP A 427 17.11 -29.54 18.79
C ASP A 427 18.18 -30.06 17.81
N THR A 428 18.08 -29.75 16.51
CA THR A 428 19.04 -30.22 15.51
C THR A 428 20.21 -29.25 15.37
N ASP A 429 21.09 -29.23 16.36
CA ASP A 429 22.43 -28.62 16.27
C ASP A 429 23.43 -29.47 15.47
N GLU A 430 23.01 -30.60 14.87
CA GLU A 430 23.91 -31.36 13.99
C GLU A 430 24.16 -30.60 12.67
N PRO A 431 25.43 -30.27 12.34
CA PRO A 431 25.76 -29.70 11.05
C PRO A 431 25.39 -30.68 9.93
N PRO A 432 25.12 -30.20 8.70
CA PRO A 432 24.75 -31.08 7.59
C PRO A 432 25.86 -32.11 7.38
N ARG A 433 25.59 -33.37 7.75
CA ARG A 433 26.45 -34.50 7.40
C ARG A 433 26.62 -34.47 5.89
N LYS A 434 27.84 -34.15 5.44
CA LYS A 434 28.29 -34.49 4.10
C LYS A 434 28.00 -35.97 3.92
N LYS A 435 26.99 -36.33 3.15
CA LYS A 435 27.04 -37.60 2.44
C LYS A 435 28.16 -37.42 1.41
N ALA A 436 29.37 -37.79 1.82
CA ALA A 436 30.44 -38.14 0.90
C ALA A 436 29.96 -39.34 0.06
N ALA A 437 30.47 -39.37 -1.16
CA ALA A 437 30.11 -40.25 -2.27
C ALA A 437 30.03 -41.74 -1.90
#